data_AF-A0A1V1RGW0-F1
#
_entry.id   AF-A0A1V1RGW0-F1
#
_cell.length_a   1.000
_cell.length_b   1.000
_cell.length_c   1.000
_cell.angle_alpha   90.00
_cell.angle_beta   90.00
_cell.angle_gamma   90.00
#
_symmetry.space_group_name_H-M   'P 1'
#
loop_
_entity.id
_entity.type
_entity.pdbx_description
1 polymer ?
#
loop_
_entity_poly.entity_id
_entity_poly.type
_entity_poly.pdbx_seq_one_letter_code
_entity_poly.pdbx_strand_id
1 'polypeptide(L)'
;MRAGVRGSGMDPFDAIAMSRPARGEAGRTGDWRNARPVIDASACVAAKQARVTCQICWAHCPDACIEQGAPPSIDLEYCKGCGICAEECPAGAIAMVPEAEHGVCEAAEVEER
;
A
#
# COMPACT_ATOMS: atom_id res chain seq x y z
N MET A 1 2.36 6.34 22.93
CA MET A 1 1.65 6.21 24.23
C MET A 1 0.88 4.91 24.22
N ARG A 2 1.33 3.88 24.96
CA ARG A 2 0.65 2.58 25.03
C ARG A 2 -0.64 2.77 25.83
N ALA A 3 -1.79 2.62 25.19
CA ALA A 3 -3.04 2.46 25.92
C ALA A 3 -2.98 1.10 26.63
N GLY A 4 -2.90 1.13 27.96
CA GLY A 4 -2.92 -0.06 28.79
C GLY A 4 -4.24 -0.80 28.63
N VAL A 5 -4.15 -2.07 28.24
CA VAL A 5 -5.30 -2.98 28.26
C VAL A 5 -5.51 -3.38 29.71
N ARG A 6 -6.42 -2.67 30.39
CA ARG A 6 -6.96 -3.09 31.68
C ARG A 6 -7.98 -4.20 31.43
N GLY A 7 -7.67 -5.40 31.89
CA GLY A 7 -8.60 -6.53 31.90
C GLY A 7 -7.88 -7.79 32.35
N SER A 8 -8.01 -8.15 33.62
CA SER A 8 -7.45 -9.35 34.24
C SER A 8 -8.27 -10.61 33.90
N GLY A 9 -8.53 -10.83 32.61
CA GLY A 9 -9.20 -12.02 32.10
C GLY A 9 -8.40 -12.53 30.90
N MET A 10 -8.04 -13.81 30.91
CA MET A 10 -7.42 -14.44 29.77
C MET A 10 -8.38 -14.30 28.58
N ASP A 11 -7.93 -13.64 27.51
CA ASP A 11 -8.70 -13.59 26.28
C ASP A 11 -8.85 -15.05 25.79
N PRO A 12 -10.05 -15.51 25.42
CA PRO A 12 -10.28 -16.91 25.09
C PRO A 12 -9.42 -17.41 23.93
N PHE A 13 -8.80 -16.51 23.16
CA PHE A 13 -7.86 -16.81 22.09
C PHE A 13 -6.39 -16.86 22.55
N ASP A 14 -6.04 -16.46 23.78
CA ASP A 14 -4.69 -16.67 24.36
C ASP A 14 -4.42 -18.14 24.74
N ALA A 15 -5.45 -18.99 24.77
CA ALA A 15 -5.35 -20.41 25.11
C ALA A 15 -4.91 -21.30 23.92
N ILE A 16 -4.83 -20.74 22.71
CA ILE A 16 -4.45 -21.43 21.48
C ILE A 16 -3.42 -20.58 20.73
N ALA A 17 -2.45 -21.22 20.07
CA ALA A 17 -1.43 -20.54 19.27
C ALA A 17 -2.01 -20.00 17.95
N MET A 18 -2.96 -19.06 18.04
CA MET A 18 -3.52 -18.36 16.88
C MET A 18 -2.86 -16.99 16.71
N SER A 19 -2.52 -16.68 15.46
CA SER A 19 -2.14 -15.32 15.08
C SER A 19 -3.33 -14.38 15.25
N ARG A 20 -3.08 -13.20 15.84
CA ARG A 20 -4.08 -12.14 15.94
C ARG A 20 -3.87 -11.10 14.84
N PRO A 21 -4.93 -10.74 14.10
CA PRO A 21 -4.94 -9.57 13.23
C PRO A 21 -4.31 -8.36 13.89
N ALA A 22 -3.21 -7.87 13.32
CA ALA A 22 -2.59 -6.61 13.71
C ALA A 22 -2.20 -5.80 12.47
N ARG A 23 -2.18 -4.46 12.60
CA ARG A 23 -1.71 -3.58 11.52
C ARG A 23 -0.25 -3.90 11.24
N GLY A 24 0.02 -4.41 10.04
CA GLY A 24 1.34 -4.86 9.66
C GLY A 24 1.85 -6.02 10.48
N GLU A 25 1.15 -7.15 10.48
CA GLU A 25 1.60 -8.37 11.16
C GLU A 25 3.04 -8.77 10.81
N ALA A 26 3.50 -8.43 9.60
CA ALA A 26 4.88 -8.65 9.15
C ALA A 26 5.84 -7.47 9.44
N GLY A 27 5.45 -6.52 10.31
CA GLY A 27 6.16 -5.26 10.54
C GLY A 27 5.78 -4.15 9.55
N ARG A 28 6.63 -3.13 9.41
CA ARG A 28 6.45 -2.05 8.42
C ARG A 28 6.80 -2.56 7.03
N THR A 29 5.80 -3.05 6.30
CA THR A 29 5.99 -3.64 4.97
C THR A 29 6.35 -2.62 3.88
N GLY A 30 6.32 -1.32 4.19
CA GLY A 30 6.77 -0.29 3.28
C GLY A 30 8.24 -0.36 2.91
N ASP A 31 9.07 -0.91 3.80
CA ASP A 31 10.51 -1.11 3.57
C ASP A 31 10.79 -2.17 2.48
N TRP A 32 9.77 -2.88 1.96
CA TRP A 32 9.92 -3.94 0.96
C TRP A 32 9.91 -3.41 -0.49
N ARG A 33 9.62 -2.13 -0.69
CA ARG A 33 9.45 -1.54 -2.02
C ARG A 33 10.78 -1.35 -2.74
N ASN A 34 10.79 -1.70 -4.03
CA ASN A 34 11.75 -1.16 -4.99
C ASN A 34 11.20 0.10 -5.69
N ALA A 35 9.87 0.23 -5.77
CA ALA A 35 9.17 1.36 -6.38
C ALA A 35 7.84 1.62 -5.64
N ARG A 36 7.38 2.87 -5.68
CA ARG A 36 6.12 3.32 -5.09
C ARG A 36 5.14 3.88 -6.13
N PRO A 37 3.83 3.68 -5.93
CA PRO A 37 2.82 4.31 -6.77
C PRO A 37 2.71 5.81 -6.48
N VAL A 38 2.63 6.62 -7.53
CA VAL A 38 2.36 8.06 -7.47
C VAL A 38 1.14 8.35 -8.32
N ILE A 39 0.13 8.96 -7.72
CA ILE A 39 -1.13 9.32 -8.42
C ILE A 39 -0.97 10.68 -9.08
N ASP A 40 -1.20 10.74 -10.39
CA ASP A 40 -1.42 11.98 -11.12
C ASP A 40 -2.88 12.43 -10.98
N ALA A 41 -3.10 13.48 -10.18
CA ALA A 41 -4.42 14.05 -9.94
C ALA A 41 -5.09 14.61 -11.22
N SER A 42 -4.32 14.99 -12.23
CA SER A 42 -4.85 15.53 -13.48
C SER A 42 -5.44 14.45 -14.40
N ALA A 43 -4.97 13.20 -14.25
CA ALA A 43 -5.46 12.03 -14.97
C ALA A 43 -6.49 11.23 -14.16
N CYS A 44 -6.38 11.19 -12.83
CA CYS A 44 -7.24 10.42 -11.95
C CYS A 44 -8.72 10.85 -12.04
N VAL A 45 -9.61 9.95 -12.44
CA VAL A 45 -11.05 10.25 -12.60
C VAL A 45 -11.69 10.75 -11.31
N ALA A 46 -11.33 10.16 -10.16
CA ALA A 46 -11.85 10.57 -8.85
C ALA A 46 -11.44 12.01 -8.51
N ALA A 47 -10.17 12.35 -8.72
CA ALA A 47 -9.63 13.69 -8.48
C ALA A 47 -10.22 14.73 -9.44
N LYS A 48 -10.23 14.42 -10.75
CA LYS A 48 -10.79 15.31 -11.78
C LYS A 48 -12.25 15.67 -11.53
N GLN A 49 -13.03 14.70 -11.05
CA GLN A 49 -14.45 14.91 -10.76
C GLN A 49 -14.71 15.38 -9.32
N ALA A 50 -13.66 15.55 -8.51
CA ALA A 50 -13.74 15.89 -7.08
C ALA A 50 -14.78 15.04 -6.32
N ARG A 51 -14.88 13.76 -6.66
CA ARG A 51 -15.89 12.83 -6.14
C ARG A 51 -15.25 11.46 -5.94
N VAL A 52 -15.63 10.79 -4.86
CA VAL A 52 -15.25 9.39 -4.62
C VAL A 52 -15.96 8.52 -5.67
N THR A 53 -15.31 8.35 -6.81
CA THR A 53 -15.77 7.58 -7.98
C THR A 53 -14.62 6.71 -8.50
N CYS A 54 -14.91 5.73 -9.36
CA CYS A 54 -13.98 4.70 -9.85
C CYS A 54 -13.44 3.79 -8.74
N GLN A 55 -12.54 4.27 -7.87
CA GLN A 55 -11.96 3.53 -6.72
C GLN A 55 -11.44 2.10 -7.05
N ILE A 56 -11.08 1.83 -8.30
CA ILE A 56 -10.59 0.51 -8.73
C ILE A 56 -9.24 0.20 -8.06
N CYS A 57 -8.32 1.16 -8.01
CA CYS A 57 -7.05 1.00 -7.30
C CYS A 57 -7.26 0.60 -5.83
N TRP A 58 -8.23 1.23 -5.15
CA TRP A 58 -8.62 0.88 -3.79
C TRP A 58 -9.14 -0.56 -3.69
N ALA A 59 -10.07 -0.94 -4.57
CA ALA A 59 -10.68 -2.27 -4.56
C ALA A 59 -9.69 -3.41 -4.84
N HIS A 60 -8.66 -3.15 -5.66
CA HIS A 60 -7.68 -4.15 -6.08
C HIS A 60 -6.41 -4.19 -5.22
N CYS A 61 -6.28 -3.33 -4.19
CA CYS A 61 -5.11 -3.35 -3.33
C CYS A 61 -5.13 -4.59 -2.41
N PRO A 62 -4.22 -5.57 -2.58
CA PRO A 62 -4.25 -6.82 -1.80
C PRO A 62 -3.91 -6.62 -0.33
N ASP A 63 -3.18 -5.55 -0.01
CA ASP A 63 -2.73 -5.20 1.34
C ASP A 63 -3.60 -4.11 1.99
N ALA A 64 -4.71 -3.71 1.35
CA ALA A 64 -5.62 -2.66 1.82
C ALA A 64 -4.90 -1.35 2.23
N CYS A 65 -3.82 -1.00 1.53
CA CYS A 65 -3.00 0.19 1.80
C CYS A 65 -3.53 1.46 1.11
N ILE A 66 -4.76 1.45 0.60
CA ILE A 66 -5.37 2.59 -0.08
C ILE A 66 -6.64 2.95 0.68
N GLU A 67 -6.88 4.24 0.90
CA GLU A 67 -8.15 4.74 1.42
C GLU A 67 -8.93 5.43 0.29
N GLN A 68 -10.26 5.29 0.33
CA GLN A 68 -11.11 5.92 -0.68
C GLN A 68 -11.08 7.44 -0.58
N GLY A 69 -10.99 8.12 -1.72
CA GLY A 69 -10.89 9.58 -1.77
C GLY A 69 -10.96 10.16 -3.18
N ALA A 70 -10.78 11.47 -3.28
CA ALA A 70 -10.74 12.23 -4.53
C ALA A 70 -9.59 13.26 -4.52
N PRO A 71 -8.32 12.82 -4.64
CA PRO A 71 -7.85 11.47 -5.00
C PRO A 71 -7.84 10.48 -3.83
N PRO A 72 -7.79 9.15 -4.11
CA PRO A 72 -7.46 8.14 -3.10
C PRO A 72 -6.09 8.41 -2.45
N SER A 73 -5.93 8.10 -1.18
CA SER A 73 -4.65 8.18 -0.45
C SER A 73 -4.02 6.79 -0.31
N ILE A 74 -2.69 6.72 -0.40
CA ILE A 74 -1.94 5.47 -0.29
C ILE A 74 -1.06 5.52 0.96
N ASP A 75 -1.23 4.54 1.85
CA ASP A 75 -0.40 4.34 3.03
C ASP A 75 0.95 3.72 2.63
N LEU A 76 1.95 4.59 2.44
CA LEU A 76 3.33 4.18 2.13
C LEU A 76 4.06 3.57 3.32
N GLU A 77 3.50 3.53 4.53
CA GLU A 77 4.11 2.78 5.63
C GLU A 77 4.00 1.26 5.42
N TYR A 78 2.96 0.81 4.70
CA TYR A 78 2.68 -0.61 4.48
C TYR A 78 2.58 -1.02 3.00
N CYS A 79 2.44 -0.06 2.07
CA CYS A 79 2.42 -0.35 0.65
C CYS A 79 3.68 -1.13 0.23
N LYS A 80 3.52 -2.34 -0.32
CA LYS A 80 4.65 -3.17 -0.78
C LYS A 80 5.18 -2.81 -2.17
N GLY A 81 4.53 -1.86 -2.87
CA GLY A 81 4.97 -1.45 -4.21
C GLY A 81 4.73 -2.50 -5.30
N CYS A 82 3.70 -3.33 -5.16
CA CYS A 82 3.40 -4.44 -6.08
C CYS A 82 2.92 -3.99 -7.48
N GLY A 83 2.51 -2.73 -7.66
CA GLY A 83 2.11 -2.18 -8.97
C GLY A 83 0.68 -2.50 -9.43
N ILE A 84 -0.08 -3.36 -8.74
CA ILE A 84 -1.45 -3.76 -9.15
C ILE A 84 -2.37 -2.54 -9.31
N CYS A 85 -2.28 -1.56 -8.42
CA CYS A 85 -3.09 -0.35 -8.52
C CYS A 85 -2.81 0.46 -9.80
N ALA A 86 -1.59 0.42 -10.32
CA ALA A 86 -1.22 1.08 -11.56
C ALA A 86 -1.72 0.31 -12.78
N GLU A 87 -1.57 -1.01 -12.80
CA GLU A 87 -2.06 -1.88 -13.87
C GLU A 87 -3.59 -1.81 -14.01
N GLU A 88 -4.31 -1.87 -12.90
CA GLU A 88 -5.78 -1.85 -12.87
C GLU A 88 -6.37 -0.45 -13.09
N CYS A 89 -5.55 0.60 -13.19
CA CYS A 89 -6.07 1.96 -13.37
C CYS A 89 -6.50 2.17 -14.84
N PRO A 90 -7.80 2.26 -15.16
CA PRO A 90 -8.24 2.41 -16.55
C PRO A 90 -7.87 3.76 -17.16
N ALA A 91 -7.54 4.74 -16.33
CA ALA A 91 -7.11 6.07 -16.75
C ALA A 91 -5.58 6.20 -16.87
N GLY A 92 -4.81 5.17 -16.50
CA GLY A 92 -3.35 5.24 -16.45
C GLY A 92 -2.82 6.33 -15.49
N ALA A 93 -3.59 6.64 -14.45
CA ALA A 93 -3.33 7.80 -13.58
C ALA A 93 -2.31 7.52 -12.46
N ILE A 94 -1.72 6.32 -12.40
CA ILE A 94 -0.78 5.92 -11.35
C ILE A 94 0.50 5.46 -12.02
N ALA A 95 1.61 6.11 -11.69
CA ALA A 95 2.94 5.74 -12.15
C ALA A 95 3.72 5.06 -11.02
N MET A 96 4.47 4.00 -11.34
CA MET A 96 5.41 3.39 -10.41
C MET A 96 6.75 4.10 -10.51
N VAL A 97 7.18 4.75 -9.42
CA VAL A 97 8.43 5.52 -9.36
C VAL A 97 9.41 4.81 -8.44
N PRO A 98 10.71 4.66 -8.81
CA PRO A 98 11.71 4.04 -7.94
C PRO A 98 11.76 4.64 -6.53
N GLU A 99 11.95 3.78 -5.53
CA GLU A 99 12.15 4.19 -4.14
C GLU A 99 13.60 4.67 -3.97
N ALA A 100 13.82 5.99 -3.96
CA ALA A 100 15.18 6.55 -3.89
C ALA A 100 15.92 6.24 -2.57
N GLU A 101 15.21 5.83 -1.52
CA GLU A 101 15.75 5.70 -0.16
C GLU A 101 16.44 4.35 0.11
N HIS A 102 16.15 3.31 -0.67
CA HIS A 102 16.67 1.94 -0.43
C HIS A 102 17.69 1.43 -1.44
N GLY A 103 18.28 2.34 -2.22
CA GLY A 103 19.25 1.98 -3.26
C GLY A 103 18.54 1.38 -4.45
N VAL A 104 18.67 2.03 -5.60
CA VAL A 104 18.37 1.36 -6.85
C VAL A 104 19.32 0.18 -6.96
N CYS A 105 18.79 -1.04 -7.05
CA CYS A 105 19.52 -2.10 -7.73
C CYS A 105 19.66 -1.62 -9.17
N GLU A 106 20.71 -0.84 -9.46
CA GLU A 106 21.14 -0.60 -10.82
C GLU A 106 21.42 -1.97 -11.39
N ALA A 107 20.43 -2.53 -12.09
CA ALA A 107 20.70 -3.57 -13.06
C ALA A 107 21.59 -2.88 -14.09
N ALA A 108 22.90 -2.88 -13.82
CA ALA A 108 23.90 -2.56 -14.81
C ALA A 108 23.49 -3.31 -16.07
N GLU A 109 23.34 -2.55 -17.17
CA GLU A 109 22.93 -3.02 -18.48
C GLU A 109 23.57 -4.40 -18.72
N VAL A 110 22.75 -5.46 -18.65
CA VAL A 110 23.23 -6.80 -18.97
C VAL A 110 23.32 -6.82 -20.48
N GLU A 111 24.45 -6.35 -21.03
CA GLU A 111 24.79 -6.64 -22.42
C GLU A 111 24.76 -8.16 -22.59
N GLU A 112 23.82 -8.64 -23.40
CA GLU A 112 23.72 -10.04 -23.84
C GLU A 112 25.09 -10.49 -24.37
N ARG A 113 25.61 -11.57 -23.77
CA ARG A 113 26.81 -12.28 -24.24
C ARG A 113 26.47 -13.72 -24.58
#